data_AF-A0A6N7V6U6-F1
#
_entry.id   AF-A0A6N7V6U6-F1
#
_cell.length_a   1.000
_cell.length_b   1.000
_cell.length_c   1.000
_cell.angle_alpha   90.00
_cell.angle_beta   90.00
_cell.angle_gamma   90.00
#
_symmetry.space_group_name_H-M   'P 1'
#
loop_
_entity.id
_entity.type
_entity.pdbx_description
1 polymer ?
#
loop_
_entity_poly.entity_id
_entity_poly.type
_entity_poly.pdbx_seq_one_letter_code
_entity_poly.pdbx_strand_id
1 'polypeptide(L)' 'MKLENIYIFVEAEIKNQFGTKAKMGKACGKTRQEVNKVLTKLKTNSGITYKKVEEFLNLLGYELVIKKRG' A
#
# COMPACT_ATOMS: atom_id res chain seq x y z
N MET A 1 -2.87 10.61 -10.93
CA MET A 1 -1.76 9.71 -10.54
C MET A 1 -2.16 8.29 -10.87
N LYS A 2 -1.31 7.50 -11.54
CA LYS A 2 -1.58 6.06 -11.70
C LYS A 2 -1.25 5.37 -10.37
N LEU A 3 -2.22 4.69 -9.75
CA LEU A 3 -2.03 3.96 -8.49
C LEU A 3 -0.99 2.82 -8.62
N GLU A 4 -0.68 2.42 -9.84
CA GLU A 4 0.38 1.47 -10.18
C GLU A 4 1.77 1.90 -9.66
N ASN A 5 2.10 3.19 -9.68
CA ASN A 5 3.37 3.66 -9.13
C ASN A 5 3.44 3.47 -7.60
N ILE A 6 2.31 3.69 -6.92
CA ILE A 6 2.19 3.42 -5.48
C ILE A 6 2.30 1.92 -5.23
N TYR A 7 1.67 1.09 -6.05
CA TYR A 7 1.79 -0.37 -5.95
C TYR A 7 3.26 -0.84 -6.03
N ILE A 8 4.03 -0.36 -7.02
CA ILE A 8 5.44 -0.74 -7.21
C ILE A 8 6.25 -0.34 -5.98
N PHE A 9 6.08 0.90 -5.51
CA PHE A 9 6.73 1.42 -4.32
C PHE A 9 6.42 0.57 -3.08
N VAL A 10 5.13 0.33 -2.82
CA VAL A 10 4.66 -0.43 -1.67
C VAL A 10 5.15 -1.87 -1.72
N GLU A 11 5.18 -2.52 -2.89
CA GLU A 11 5.67 -3.89 -3.01
C GLU A 11 7.17 -4.00 -2.71
N ALA A 12 7.97 -3.02 -3.15
CA ALA A 12 9.39 -2.93 -2.80
C ALA A 12 9.58 -2.71 -1.29
N GLU A 13 8.82 -1.80 -0.68
CA GLU A 13 8.90 -1.53 0.75
C GLU A 13 8.50 -2.75 1.61
N ILE A 14 7.45 -3.47 1.23
CA ILE A 14 7.07 -4.71 1.93
C ILE A 14 8.21 -5.73 1.89
N LYS A 15 8.91 -5.84 0.76
CA LYS A 15 10.05 -6.74 0.61
C LYS A 15 11.25 -6.27 1.45
N ASN A 16 11.54 -4.97 1.47
CA ASN A 16 12.67 -4.42 2.21
C ASN A 16 12.46 -4.46 3.72
N GLN A 17 11.30 -4.03 4.22
CA GLN A 17 11.04 -3.93 5.66
C GLN A 17 10.64 -5.27 6.30
N PHE A 18 9.83 -6.07 5.59
CA PHE A 18 9.22 -7.28 6.17
C PHE A 18 9.62 -8.57 5.44
N GLY A 19 10.22 -8.49 4.25
CA GLY A 19 10.54 -9.63 3.40
C GLY A 19 9.34 -10.22 2.65
N THR A 20 8.19 -10.38 3.31
CA THR A 20 6.98 -10.96 2.70
C THR A 20 5.69 -10.27 3.13
N LYS A 21 4.66 -10.36 2.27
CA LYS A 21 3.30 -9.87 2.54
C LYS A 21 2.69 -10.48 3.82
N ALA A 22 3.04 -11.74 4.13
CA ALA A 22 2.57 -12.42 5.34
C ALA A 22 3.22 -11.84 6.61
N LYS A 23 4.53 -11.56 6.56
CA LYS A 23 5.25 -10.93 7.67
C LYS A 23 4.78 -9.50 7.91
N MET A 24 4.55 -8.73 6.85
CA MET A 24 3.94 -7.39 6.95
C MET A 24 2.55 -7.45 7.57
N GLY A 25 1.69 -8.35 7.09
CA GLY A 25 0.38 -8.56 7.71
C GLY A 25 0.49 -8.81 9.22
N LYS A 26 1.32 -9.76 9.64
CA LYS A 26 1.52 -10.08 11.05
C LYS A 26 2.01 -8.87 11.87
N ALA A 27 2.96 -8.10 11.33
CA ALA A 27 3.50 -6.91 12.00
C ALA A 27 2.46 -5.78 12.14
N CYS A 28 1.57 -5.64 11.15
CA CYS A 28 0.58 -4.57 11.10
C CYS A 28 -0.82 -4.99 11.61
N GLY A 29 -0.95 -6.16 12.25
CA GLY A 29 -2.24 -6.67 12.73
C GLY A 29 -3.25 -7.00 11.62
N LYS A 30 -2.76 -7.43 10.45
CA LYS A 30 -3.53 -7.79 9.25
C LYS A 30 -3.25 -9.21 8.79
N THR A 31 -4.16 -9.78 8.04
CA THR A 31 -3.93 -11.05 7.33
C THR A 31 -3.18 -10.80 6.01
N ARG A 32 -2.45 -11.81 5.53
CA ARG A 32 -1.85 -11.80 4.19
C ARG A 32 -2.88 -11.48 3.09
N GLN A 33 -4.11 -11.96 3.25
CA GLN A 33 -5.20 -11.79 2.28
C GLN A 33 -5.66 -10.32 2.21
N GLU A 34 -5.79 -9.65 3.35
CA GLU A 34 -6.09 -8.22 3.39
C GLU A 34 -5.01 -7.38 2.71
N VAL A 35 -3.75 -7.66 3.01
CA VAL A 35 -2.60 -7.01 2.34
C VAL A 35 -2.68 -7.22 0.83
N ASN A 36 -2.88 -8.46 0.40
CA ASN A 36 -2.98 -8.77 -1.03
C ASN A 36 -4.18 -8.08 -1.70
N LYS A 37 -5.32 -7.96 -1.01
CA LYS A 37 -6.51 -7.28 -1.50
C LYS A 37 -6.26 -5.79 -1.75
N VAL A 38 -5.52 -5.12 -0.86
CA VAL A 38 -5.13 -3.71 -1.05
C VAL A 38 -4.17 -3.57 -2.23
N LEU A 39 -3.13 -4.42 -2.28
CA LEU A 39 -2.14 -4.41 -3.36
C LEU A 39 -2.77 -4.64 -4.75
N THR A 40 -3.69 -5.61 -4.86
CA THR A 40 -4.41 -5.85 -6.11
C THR A 40 -5.18 -4.61 -6.55
N LYS A 41 -5.89 -3.93 -5.64
CA LYS A 41 -6.64 -2.72 -5.96
C LYS A 41 -5.75 -1.56 -6.40
N LEU A 42 -4.57 -1.41 -5.78
CA LEU A 42 -3.56 -0.44 -6.20
C LEU A 42 -3.07 -0.75 -7.62
N LYS A 43 -2.75 -2.02 -7.90
CA LYS A 43 -2.27 -2.50 -9.20
C LYS A 43 -3.31 -2.31 -10.32
N THR A 44 -4.57 -2.68 -10.07
CA THR A 44 -5.64 -2.63 -11.07
C THR A 44 -6.37 -1.30 -11.12
N ASN A 45 -5.93 -0.31 -10.32
CA ASN A 45 -6.57 1.00 -10.18
C ASN A 45 -8.09 0.91 -9.92
N SER A 46 -8.54 -0.11 -9.17
CA SER A 46 -9.96 -0.45 -9.05
C SER A 46 -10.50 -0.20 -7.63
N GLY A 47 -11.46 0.72 -7.52
CA GLY A 47 -12.34 0.87 -6.37
C GLY A 47 -11.63 1.05 -5.01
N ILE A 48 -10.48 1.71 -4.99
CA ILE A 48 -9.78 2.12 -3.77
C ILE A 48 -9.76 3.64 -3.67
N THR A 49 -10.15 4.14 -2.50
CA THR A 49 -10.15 5.57 -2.19
C THR A 49 -8.76 5.98 -1.72
N TYR A 50 -8.36 7.24 -1.95
CA TYR A 50 -7.09 7.75 -1.45
C TYR A 50 -6.93 7.62 0.07
N LYS A 51 -8.02 7.77 0.82
CA LYS A 51 -8.05 7.52 2.28
C LYS A 51 -7.60 6.11 2.64
N LYS A 52 -8.04 5.08 1.89
CA LYS A 52 -7.60 3.69 2.13
C LYS A 52 -6.15 3.46 1.74
N VAL A 53 -5.65 4.20 0.74
CA VAL A 53 -4.24 4.15 0.35
C VAL A 53 -3.38 4.77 1.45
N GLU A 54 -3.77 5.93 1.95
CA GLU A 54 -3.12 6.63 3.07
C GLU A 54 -3.12 5.77 4.35
N GLU A 55 -4.27 5.24 4.77
CA GLU A 55 -4.36 4.31 5.92
C GLU A 55 -3.39 3.14 5.78
N PHE A 56 -3.22 2.60 4.57
CA PHE A 56 -2.31 1.49 4.33
C PHE A 56 -0.84 1.93 4.34
N LEU A 57 -0.51 3.10 3.78
CA LEU A 57 0.84 3.68 3.81
C LEU A 57 1.26 4.04 5.24
N ASN A 58 0.33 4.48 6.08
CA ASN A 58 0.59 4.75 7.50
C ASN A 58 1.06 3.49 8.25
N LEU A 59 0.58 2.30 7.86
CA LEU A 59 1.06 1.02 8.43
C LEU A 59 2.53 0.75 8.10
N LEU A 60 3.04 1.34 7.03
CA LEU A 60 4.42 1.26 6.57
C LEU A 60 5.26 2.47 7.03
N GLY A 61 4.67 3.40 7.80
CA GLY A 61 5.34 4.62 8.27
C GLY A 61 5.42 5.74 7.23
N TYR A 62 4.59 5.71 6.18
CA TYR A 62 4.58 6.73 5.12
C TYR A 62 3.28 7.54 5.11
N GLU A 63 3.40 8.83 4.81
CA GLU A 63 2.27 9.74 4.61
C GLU A 63 1.99 9.96 3.12
N LEU A 64 0.70 10.01 2.73
CA LEU A 64 0.29 10.32 1.36
C LEU A 64 0.03 11.81 1.19
N VAL A 65 0.92 12.53 0.51
CA VAL A 65 0.76 13.96 0.24
C VAL A 65 0.38 14.21 -1.22
N ILE A 66 -0.81 14.77 -1.46
CA ILE A 66 -1.30 15.13 -2.81
C ILE A 66 -1.20 16.65 -2.99
N LYS A 67 -0.34 17.11 -3.90
CA LYS A 67 -0.18 18.53 -4.24
C LYS A 67 -0.65 18.79 -5.67
N LYS A 68 -1.41 19.88 -5.87
CA LYS A 68 -1.75 20.37 -7.21
C LYS A 68 -0.48 20.99 -7.81
N ARG A 69 -0.15 20.61 -9.05
CA ARG A 69 0.88 21.32 -9.81
C ARG A 69 0.30 22.68 -10.19
N GLY A 70 0.96 23.76 -9.75
CA GLY A 70 0.72 25.11 -10.22
C GLY A 70 1.09 25.25 -11.69
#